data_AF-A0A0G1W2X6-F1
#
_entry.id   AF-A0A0G1W2X6-F1
#
_cell.length_a   1.000
_cell.length_b   1.000
_cell.length_c   1.000
_cell.angle_alpha   90.00
_cell.angle_beta   90.00
_cell.angle_gamma   90.00
#
_symmetry.space_group_name_H-M   'P 1'
#
loop_
_entity.id
_entity.type
_entity.pdbx_description
1 polymer ?
#
loop_
_entity_poly.entity_id
_entity_poly.type
_entity_poly.pdbx_seq_one_letter_code
_entity_poly.pdbx_strand_id
1 'polypeptide(L)'
;MGYYGRLELKLQARKLRSQGVSYLEIMKRLKLPKSTVSDWCSDVVLTKAQLLKLYKNKTSGALKGSIIAAKRKQAARILQTKKLFSEGKKEINTLSKRDRFIAGIAFYASEGTKTDKGCSFANSDPAIIRFMVRWFREFGHVPSDKFRGAIWLHEGLNEKKAKEYWSKVAGIPLEHFYKT
;
A
#
# COMPACT_ATOMS: atom_id res chain seq x y z
N MET A 1 1.61 4.15 -5.52
CA MET A 1 1.11 2.96 -6.24
C MET A 1 2.21 1.90 -6.27
N GLY A 2 2.13 0.90 -5.39
CA GLY A 2 3.05 -0.23 -5.43
C GLY A 2 2.74 -1.09 -6.66
N TYR A 3 3.71 -1.32 -7.52
CA TYR A 3 3.56 -2.20 -8.67
C TYR A 3 3.59 -3.67 -8.17
N TYR A 4 2.42 -4.28 -8.01
CA TYR A 4 2.26 -5.65 -7.46
C TYR A 4 2.39 -6.76 -8.52
N GLY A 5 2.54 -6.43 -9.81
CA GLY A 5 2.56 -7.40 -10.92
C GLY A 5 3.82 -8.26 -11.06
N ARG A 6 4.84 -8.09 -10.21
CA ARG A 6 6.15 -8.76 -10.36
C ARG A 6 6.63 -9.40 -9.05
N LEU A 7 5.77 -10.20 -8.41
CA LEU A 7 6.05 -10.80 -7.11
C LEU A 7 7.33 -11.64 -7.10
N GLU A 8 7.54 -12.45 -8.14
CA GLU A 8 8.73 -13.31 -8.24
C GLU A 8 10.02 -12.49 -8.29
N LEU A 9 10.07 -11.47 -9.16
CA LEU A 9 11.21 -10.55 -9.24
C LEU A 9 11.41 -9.79 -7.92
N LYS A 10 10.33 -9.46 -7.22
CA LYS A 10 10.40 -8.84 -5.88
C LYS A 10 11.05 -9.77 -4.87
N LEU A 11 10.66 -11.04 -4.83
CA LEU A 11 11.25 -12.03 -3.94
C LEU A 11 12.72 -12.28 -4.28
N GLN A 12 13.06 -12.37 -5.57
CA GLN A 12 14.45 -12.50 -6.02
C GLN A 12 15.31 -11.28 -5.64
N ALA A 13 14.81 -10.07 -5.87
CA ALA A 13 15.50 -8.83 -5.48
C ALA A 13 15.76 -8.77 -3.98
N ARG A 14 14.76 -9.16 -3.16
CA ARG A 14 14.90 -9.23 -1.69
C ARG A 14 15.91 -10.28 -1.24
N LYS A 15 15.95 -11.46 -1.89
CA LYS A 15 16.93 -12.51 -1.62
C LYS A 15 18.35 -12.05 -1.95
N LEU A 16 18.56 -11.43 -3.11
CA LEU A 16 19.86 -10.84 -3.46
C LEU A 16 20.25 -9.76 -2.45
N ARG A 17 19.29 -8.91 -2.05
CA ARG A 17 19.56 -7.87 -1.08
C ARG A 17 19.99 -8.44 0.27
N SER A 18 19.29 -9.43 0.81
CA SER A 18 19.61 -10.03 2.12
C SER A 18 21.00 -10.70 2.14
N GLN A 19 21.51 -11.12 0.97
CA GLN A 19 22.88 -11.60 0.79
C GLN A 19 23.94 -10.47 0.78
N GLY A 20 23.53 -9.20 0.85
CA GLY A 20 24.41 -8.03 0.88
C GLY A 20 24.70 -7.43 -0.49
N VAL A 21 24.00 -7.85 -1.55
CA VAL A 21 24.17 -7.32 -2.90
C VAL A 21 23.70 -5.85 -2.96
N SER A 22 24.44 -5.00 -3.69
CA SER A 22 24.11 -3.57 -3.80
C SER A 22 22.89 -3.32 -4.71
N TYR A 23 22.21 -2.18 -4.53
CA TYR A 23 21.07 -1.82 -5.40
C TYR A 23 21.47 -1.73 -6.87
N LEU A 24 22.63 -1.15 -7.18
CA LEU A 24 23.13 -1.05 -8.56
C LEU A 24 23.32 -2.43 -9.19
N GLU A 25 23.83 -3.39 -8.42
CA GLU A 25 24.05 -4.75 -8.89
C GLU A 25 22.72 -5.49 -9.09
N ILE A 26 21.75 -5.33 -8.17
CA ILE A 26 20.41 -5.90 -8.32
C ILE A 26 19.70 -5.31 -9.56
N MET A 27 19.80 -3.99 -9.77
CA MET A 27 19.26 -3.32 -10.95
C MET A 27 19.80 -3.94 -12.25
N LYS A 28 21.12 -4.16 -12.33
CA LYS A 28 21.76 -4.78 -13.49
C LYS A 28 21.33 -6.23 -13.70
N ARG A 29 21.36 -7.05 -12.65
CA ARG A 29 21.04 -8.49 -12.73
C ARG A 29 19.60 -8.75 -13.13
N LEU A 30 18.66 -7.99 -12.57
CA LEU A 30 17.23 -8.20 -12.79
C LEU A 30 16.64 -7.24 -13.83
N LYS A 31 17.45 -6.37 -14.43
CA LYS A 31 17.03 -5.31 -15.38
C LYS A 31 15.86 -4.48 -14.83
N LEU A 32 15.98 -4.06 -13.56
CA LEU A 32 14.96 -3.30 -12.85
C LEU A 32 15.34 -1.82 -12.69
N PRO A 33 14.37 -0.88 -12.77
CA PRO A 33 14.61 0.52 -12.43
C PRO A 33 15.08 0.70 -10.98
N LYS A 34 15.84 1.77 -10.73
CA LYS A 34 16.36 2.12 -9.39
C LYS A 34 15.25 2.29 -8.36
N SER A 35 14.15 2.94 -8.75
CA SER A 35 12.97 3.15 -7.89
C SER A 35 12.39 1.82 -7.42
N THR A 36 12.19 0.86 -8.33
CA THR A 36 11.67 -0.48 -8.02
C THR A 36 12.53 -1.23 -7.01
N VAL A 37 13.86 -1.28 -7.23
CA VAL A 37 14.78 -1.94 -6.30
C VAL A 37 14.79 -1.25 -4.94
N SER A 38 14.77 0.09 -4.93
CA SER A 38 14.71 0.87 -3.69
C SER A 38 13.45 0.54 -2.90
N ASP A 39 12.29 0.57 -3.55
CA ASP A 39 10.99 0.33 -2.91
C ASP A 39 10.90 -1.11 -2.36
N TRP A 40 11.33 -2.10 -3.13
CA TRP A 40 11.21 -3.52 -2.76
C TRP A 40 12.20 -3.98 -1.69
N CYS A 41 13.32 -3.29 -1.53
CA CYS A 41 14.43 -3.71 -0.67
C CYS A 41 14.72 -2.73 0.48
N SER A 42 14.03 -1.60 0.57
CA SER A 42 14.27 -0.54 1.57
C SER A 42 14.17 -1.00 3.02
N ASP A 43 13.33 -2.00 3.30
CA ASP A 43 13.10 -2.60 4.61
C ASP A 43 14.02 -3.79 4.92
N VAL A 44 14.85 -4.24 3.95
CA VAL A 44 15.76 -5.37 4.16
C VAL A 44 16.95 -4.94 5.02
N VAL A 45 17.02 -5.48 6.24
CA VAL A 45 18.10 -5.24 7.19
C VAL A 45 19.34 -6.03 6.78
N LEU A 46 20.47 -5.34 6.63
CA LEU A 46 21.78 -5.95 6.38
C LEU A 46 22.58 -6.07 7.67
N THR A 47 23.43 -7.09 7.74
CA THR A 47 24.42 -7.21 8.81
C THR A 47 25.45 -6.08 8.76
N LYS A 48 26.11 -5.79 9.90
CA LYS A 48 27.20 -4.81 9.98
C LYS A 48 28.31 -5.13 8.98
N ALA A 49 28.69 -6.40 8.84
CA ALA A 49 29.72 -6.85 7.90
C ALA A 49 29.35 -6.55 6.43
N GLN A 50 28.12 -6.87 6.02
CA GLN A 50 27.63 -6.58 4.66
C GLN A 50 27.58 -5.08 4.39
N LEU A 51 27.12 -4.28 5.37
CA LEU A 51 27.14 -2.82 5.26
C LEU A 51 28.55 -2.28 5.08
N LEU A 52 29.50 -2.74 5.90
CA LEU A 52 30.90 -2.33 5.81
C LEU A 52 31.51 -2.67 4.46
N LYS A 53 31.24 -3.86 3.91
CA LYS A 53 31.67 -4.26 2.56
C LYS A 53 31.13 -3.28 1.50
N LEU A 54 29.86 -2.90 1.58
CA LEU A 54 29.25 -1.93 0.67
C LEU A 54 29.81 -0.51 0.82
N TYR A 55 30.19 -0.11 2.05
CA TYR A 55 30.81 1.19 2.30
C TYR A 55 32.29 1.25 1.89
N LYS A 56 33.03 0.14 2.01
CA LYS A 56 34.43 0.06 1.54
C LYS A 56 34.51 0.23 0.01
N ASN A 57 33.52 -0.27 -0.72
CA ASN A 57 33.40 -0.09 -2.17
C ASN A 57 32.94 1.32 -2.59
N LYS A 58 32.74 2.25 -1.65
CA LYS A 58 32.32 3.63 -1.89
C LYS A 58 33.46 4.59 -1.57
N THR A 59 34.06 5.13 -2.62
CA THR A 59 35.42 5.70 -2.65
C THR A 59 35.60 7.06 -1.95
N SER A 60 34.55 7.76 -1.50
CA SER A 60 34.68 9.10 -0.91
C SER A 60 33.99 9.28 0.45
N GLY A 61 34.64 10.06 1.34
CA GLY A 61 34.07 10.47 2.63
C GLY A 61 32.77 11.27 2.49
N ALA A 62 32.64 12.07 1.42
CA ALA A 62 31.43 12.80 1.07
C ALA A 62 30.22 11.86 0.85
N LEU A 63 30.43 10.73 0.17
CA LEU A 63 29.38 9.73 -0.05
C LEU A 63 28.96 9.06 1.26
N LYS A 64 29.89 8.78 2.18
CA LYS A 64 29.55 8.26 3.52
C LYS A 64 28.74 9.29 4.32
N GLY A 65 29.14 10.56 4.32
CA GLY A 65 28.40 11.66 4.95
C GLY A 65 26.98 11.80 4.42
N SER A 66 26.80 11.76 3.09
CA SER A 66 25.47 11.86 2.46
C SER A 66 24.53 10.73 2.88
N ILE A 67 25.02 9.50 3.03
CA ILE A 67 24.22 8.35 3.45
C ILE A 67 23.79 8.50 4.91
N ILE A 68 24.70 8.95 5.78
CA ILE A 68 24.39 9.20 7.20
C ILE A 68 23.34 10.31 7.31
N ALA A 69 23.51 11.41 6.59
CA ALA A 69 22.54 12.52 6.55
C ALA A 69 21.17 12.06 6.04
N ALA A 70 21.13 11.28 4.95
CA ALA A 70 19.89 10.74 4.41
C ALA A 70 19.18 9.82 5.42
N LYS A 71 19.92 8.96 6.13
CA LYS A 71 19.36 8.10 7.18
C LYS A 71 18.82 8.90 8.36
N ARG A 72 19.54 9.94 8.80
CA ARG A 72 19.06 10.85 9.86
C ARG A 72 17.77 11.55 9.45
N LYS A 73 17.69 12.09 8.22
CA LYS A 73 16.49 12.71 7.68
C LYS A 73 15.32 11.72 7.58
N GLN A 74 15.59 10.48 7.14
CA GLN A 74 14.58 9.42 7.10
C GLN A 74 14.05 9.08 8.50
N ALA A 75 14.93 8.93 9.49
CA ALA A 75 14.54 8.65 10.88
C ALA A 75 13.72 9.80 11.48
N ALA A 76 14.17 11.05 11.30
CA ALA A 76 13.44 12.23 11.74
C ALA A 76 12.04 12.30 11.12
N ARG A 77 11.91 12.06 9.81
CA ARG A 77 10.61 12.00 9.12
C ARG A 77 9.71 10.91 9.70
N ILE A 78 10.23 9.71 9.94
CA ILE A 78 9.44 8.59 10.52
C ILE A 78 8.92 8.96 11.91
N LEU A 79 9.77 9.54 12.76
CA LEU A 79 9.37 10.00 14.10
C LEU A 79 8.31 11.10 14.02
N GLN A 80 8.51 12.09 13.16
CA GLN A 80 7.56 13.18 12.95
C GLN A 80 6.21 12.67 12.43
N THR A 81 6.20 11.78 11.43
CA THR A 81 4.96 11.18 10.92
C THR A 81 4.23 10.39 12.02
N LYS A 82 4.95 9.61 12.84
CA LYS A 82 4.34 8.88 13.96
C LYS A 82 3.73 9.82 15.00
N LYS A 83 4.44 10.91 15.33
CA LYS A 83 3.97 11.94 16.25
C LYS A 83 2.69 12.59 15.74
N LEU A 84 2.71 13.15 14.54
CA LEU A 84 1.56 13.83 13.93
C LEU A 84 0.36 12.89 13.78
N PHE A 85 0.59 11.63 13.40
CA PHE A 85 -0.49 10.64 13.30
C PHE A 85 -1.10 10.32 14.67
N SER A 86 -0.29 10.26 15.73
CA SER A 86 -0.80 10.09 17.09
C SER A 86 -1.55 11.32 17.59
N GLU A 87 -1.11 12.52 17.21
CA GLU A 87 -1.77 13.78 17.58
C GLU A 87 -3.12 13.90 16.89
N GLY A 88 -3.19 13.69 15.57
CA GLY A 88 -4.45 13.71 14.83
C GLY A 88 -5.45 12.65 15.30
N LYS A 89 -4.98 11.47 15.74
CA LYS A 89 -5.86 10.47 16.38
C LYS A 89 -6.47 10.96 17.69
N LYS A 90 -5.72 11.71 18.49
CA LYS A 90 -6.22 12.28 19.76
C LYS A 90 -7.20 13.41 19.50
N GLU A 91 -6.94 14.23 18.49
CA GLU A 91 -7.80 15.35 18.10
C GLU A 91 -9.19 14.89 17.62
N ILE A 92 -9.22 13.85 16.78
CA ILE A 92 -10.49 13.26 16.31
C ILE A 92 -11.15 12.37 17.38
N ASN A 93 -10.34 11.70 18.22
CA ASN A 93 -10.80 10.74 19.22
C ASN A 93 -11.73 9.65 18.61
N THR A 94 -12.96 9.53 19.10
CA THR A 94 -13.94 8.53 18.63
C THR A 94 -14.91 9.21 17.68
N LEU A 95 -15.01 8.68 16.45
CA LEU A 95 -15.94 9.19 15.45
C LEU A 95 -17.39 8.98 15.88
N SER A 96 -18.15 10.06 16.01
CA SER A 96 -19.59 10.02 16.23
C SER A 96 -20.33 9.50 15.00
N LYS A 97 -21.63 9.22 15.17
CA LYS A 97 -22.49 8.86 14.03
C LYS A 97 -22.52 9.97 12.96
N ARG A 98 -22.53 11.24 13.37
CA ARG A 98 -22.50 12.39 12.46
C ARG A 98 -21.18 12.46 11.69
N ASP A 99 -20.05 12.22 12.35
CA ASP A 99 -18.73 12.27 11.69
C ASP A 99 -18.61 11.19 10.62
N ARG A 100 -19.04 9.96 10.92
CA ARG A 100 -19.08 8.87 9.94
C ARG A 100 -20.02 9.18 8.78
N PHE A 101 -21.18 9.78 9.05
CA PHE A 101 -22.13 10.17 8.02
C PHE A 101 -21.50 11.16 7.04
N ILE A 102 -20.94 12.27 7.56
CA ILE A 102 -20.28 13.31 6.77
C ILE A 102 -19.08 12.75 6.00
N ALA A 103 -18.23 11.94 6.64
CA ALA A 103 -17.07 11.35 5.99
C ALA A 103 -17.47 10.45 4.80
N GLY A 104 -18.53 9.65 4.92
CA GLY A 104 -18.99 8.83 3.79
C GLY A 104 -19.62 9.64 2.67
N ILE A 105 -20.31 10.75 2.96
CA ILE A 105 -20.75 11.70 1.93
C ILE A 105 -19.53 12.24 1.17
N ALA A 106 -18.49 12.69 1.90
CA ALA A 106 -17.29 13.23 1.29
C ALA A 106 -16.56 12.20 0.41
N PHE A 107 -16.40 10.95 0.90
CA PHE A 107 -15.84 9.86 0.10
C PHE A 107 -16.69 9.54 -1.14
N TYR A 108 -18.01 9.44 -0.98
CA TYR A 108 -18.88 9.15 -2.11
C TYR A 108 -18.85 10.28 -3.14
N ALA A 109 -18.79 11.54 -2.72
CA ALA A 109 -18.65 12.67 -3.62
C ALA A 109 -17.33 12.66 -4.40
N SER A 110 -16.25 12.14 -3.81
CA SER A 110 -14.93 12.08 -4.44
C SER A 110 -14.74 10.88 -5.37
N GLU A 111 -15.20 9.68 -4.97
CA GLU A 111 -14.90 8.41 -5.66
C GLU A 111 -16.13 7.53 -5.95
N GLY A 112 -17.33 8.02 -5.65
CA GLY A 112 -18.59 7.38 -6.04
C GLY A 112 -18.96 7.65 -7.49
N THR A 113 -19.88 6.85 -8.01
CA THR A 113 -20.46 7.05 -9.34
C THR A 113 -21.38 8.26 -9.37
N LYS A 114 -21.31 9.04 -10.46
CA LYS A 114 -22.10 10.26 -10.68
C LYS A 114 -23.34 10.05 -11.56
N THR A 115 -23.81 8.81 -11.70
CA THR A 115 -24.90 8.43 -12.60
C THR A 115 -26.10 7.93 -11.83
N ASP A 116 -27.31 8.20 -12.33
CA ASP A 116 -28.55 7.74 -11.67
C ASP A 116 -28.88 6.27 -11.94
N LYS A 117 -28.10 5.58 -12.78
CA LYS A 117 -28.30 4.17 -13.15
C LYS A 117 -27.79 3.17 -12.11
N GLY A 118 -27.11 3.64 -11.07
CA GLY A 118 -26.57 2.78 -10.02
C GLY A 118 -25.68 3.52 -9.04
N CYS A 119 -25.44 2.87 -7.90
CA CYS A 119 -24.54 3.34 -6.85
C CYS A 119 -23.32 2.42 -6.81
N SER A 120 -22.13 2.96 -7.03
CA SER A 120 -20.87 2.22 -6.92
C SER A 120 -19.78 3.10 -6.36
N PHE A 121 -18.82 2.47 -5.68
CA PHE A 121 -17.66 3.12 -5.08
C PHE A 121 -16.45 2.24 -5.34
N ALA A 122 -15.38 2.80 -5.88
CA ALA A 122 -14.17 2.05 -6.24
C ALA A 122 -12.95 2.70 -5.61
N ASN A 123 -12.13 1.92 -4.92
CA ASN A 123 -10.88 2.38 -4.34
C ASN A 123 -9.91 1.20 -4.15
N SER A 124 -8.61 1.47 -4.10
CA SER A 124 -7.58 0.44 -3.89
C SER A 124 -7.19 0.26 -2.42
N ASP A 125 -7.59 1.17 -1.53
CA ASP A 125 -7.35 1.09 -0.10
C ASP A 125 -8.42 0.22 0.59
N PRO A 126 -8.03 -0.89 1.24
CA PRO A 126 -8.96 -1.81 1.87
C PRO A 126 -9.66 -1.22 3.11
N ALA A 127 -9.08 -0.20 3.76
CA ALA A 127 -9.72 0.50 4.87
C ALA A 127 -10.86 1.40 4.38
N ILE A 128 -10.66 2.09 3.25
CA ILE A 128 -11.69 2.93 2.63
C ILE A 128 -12.85 2.07 2.13
N ILE A 129 -12.57 0.95 1.44
CA ILE A 129 -13.62 0.03 1.00
C ILE A 129 -14.43 -0.52 2.19
N ARG A 130 -13.76 -0.97 3.26
CA ARG A 130 -14.45 -1.41 4.49
C ARG A 130 -15.34 -0.33 5.09
N PHE A 131 -14.83 0.89 5.15
CA PHE A 131 -15.58 2.03 5.66
C PHE A 131 -16.83 2.27 4.82
N MET A 132 -16.70 2.34 3.49
CA MET A 132 -17.81 2.63 2.60
C MET A 132 -18.87 1.54 2.59
N VAL A 133 -18.49 0.25 2.61
CA VAL A 133 -19.46 -0.84 2.72
C VAL A 133 -20.26 -0.73 4.04
N ARG A 134 -19.60 -0.42 5.15
CA ARG A 134 -20.28 -0.18 6.44
C ARG A 134 -21.18 1.05 6.38
N TRP A 135 -20.73 2.12 5.72
CA TRP A 135 -21.50 3.35 5.58
C TRP A 135 -22.79 3.12 4.77
N PHE A 136 -22.72 2.39 3.65
CA PHE A 136 -23.92 2.01 2.88
C PHE A 136 -24.89 1.15 3.68
N ARG A 137 -24.39 0.24 4.53
CA ARG A 137 -25.25 -0.53 5.44
C ARG A 137 -25.89 0.35 6.53
N GLU A 138 -25.09 1.21 7.17
CA GLU A 138 -25.53 2.02 8.32
C GLU A 138 -26.48 3.15 7.92
N PHE A 139 -26.18 3.87 6.84
CA PHE A 139 -26.89 5.10 6.44
C PHE A 139 -27.70 4.95 5.15
N GLY A 140 -27.25 4.11 4.23
CA GLY A 140 -27.99 3.78 3.02
C GLY A 140 -28.98 2.63 3.19
N HIS A 141 -28.97 1.96 4.35
CA HIS A 141 -29.77 0.78 4.66
C HIS A 141 -29.68 -0.33 3.59
N VAL A 142 -28.54 -0.42 2.90
CA VAL A 142 -28.35 -1.35 1.78
C VAL A 142 -28.25 -2.80 2.30
N PRO A 143 -29.12 -3.71 1.86
CA PRO A 143 -29.05 -5.12 2.21
C PRO A 143 -27.76 -5.79 1.76
N SER A 144 -27.25 -6.74 2.55
CA SER A 144 -25.98 -7.44 2.25
C SER A 144 -26.00 -8.18 0.91
N ASP A 145 -27.15 -8.68 0.49
CA ASP A 145 -27.38 -9.40 -0.78
C ASP A 145 -27.39 -8.48 -2.01
N LYS A 146 -27.43 -7.15 -1.83
CA LYS A 146 -27.34 -6.17 -2.93
C LYS A 146 -25.91 -5.77 -3.27
N PHE A 147 -24.93 -6.05 -2.40
CA PHE A 147 -23.54 -5.73 -2.68
C PHE A 147 -22.99 -6.64 -3.78
N ARG A 148 -22.30 -6.05 -4.75
CA ARG A 148 -21.57 -6.75 -5.82
C ARG A 148 -20.13 -6.24 -5.87
N GLY A 149 -19.20 -7.12 -6.19
CA GLY A 149 -17.78 -6.80 -6.32
C GLY A 149 -17.32 -6.81 -7.76
N ALA A 150 -16.63 -5.76 -8.19
CA ALA A 150 -15.86 -5.75 -9.44
C ALA A 150 -14.38 -5.52 -9.08
N ILE A 151 -13.48 -6.26 -9.73
CA ILE A 151 -12.04 -6.10 -9.52
C ILE A 151 -11.40 -5.87 -10.87
N TRP A 152 -10.68 -4.76 -10.98
CA TRP A 152 -9.83 -4.47 -12.12
C TRP A 152 -8.42 -4.98 -11.83
N LEU A 153 -7.95 -5.92 -12.64
CA LEU A 153 -6.63 -6.54 -12.49
C LEU A 153 -5.77 -6.25 -13.70
N HIS A 154 -4.50 -5.94 -13.44
CA HIS A 154 -3.49 -5.95 -14.49
C HIS A 154 -3.13 -7.38 -14.87
N GLU A 155 -2.67 -7.54 -16.10
CA GLU A 155 -2.19 -8.81 -16.65
C GLU A 155 -1.14 -9.48 -15.75
N GLY A 156 -1.25 -10.80 -15.60
CA GLY A 156 -0.35 -11.61 -14.76
C GLY A 156 -0.72 -11.67 -13.27
N LEU A 157 -1.75 -10.95 -12.82
CA LEU A 157 -2.27 -11.07 -11.45
C LEU A 157 -3.27 -12.23 -11.33
N ASN A 158 -3.28 -12.88 -10.16
CA ASN A 158 -4.17 -14.00 -9.89
C ASN A 158 -5.56 -13.51 -9.45
N GLU A 159 -6.53 -13.66 -10.35
CA GLU A 159 -7.92 -13.24 -10.14
C GLU A 159 -8.57 -13.88 -8.91
N LYS A 160 -8.42 -15.21 -8.76
CA LYS A 160 -8.99 -15.95 -7.63
C LYS A 160 -8.49 -15.39 -6.30
N LYS A 161 -7.17 -15.20 -6.14
CA LYS A 161 -6.58 -14.63 -4.92
C LYS A 161 -7.05 -13.20 -4.66
N ALA A 162 -7.23 -12.41 -5.72
CA ALA A 162 -7.74 -11.04 -5.57
C ALA A 162 -9.20 -11.05 -5.09
N LYS A 163 -10.06 -11.90 -5.68
CA LYS A 163 -11.46 -12.09 -5.27
C LYS A 163 -11.57 -12.56 -3.82
N GLU A 164 -10.78 -13.56 -3.42
CA GLU A 164 -10.72 -14.05 -2.03
C GLU A 164 -10.32 -12.94 -1.04
N TYR A 165 -9.29 -12.14 -1.40
CA TYR A 165 -8.87 -11.01 -0.58
C TYR A 165 -9.97 -9.97 -0.45
N TRP A 166 -10.55 -9.51 -1.55
CA TRP A 166 -11.55 -8.44 -1.55
C TRP A 166 -12.90 -8.89 -0.98
N SER A 167 -13.26 -10.16 -1.14
CA SER A 167 -14.43 -10.77 -0.48
C SER A 167 -14.30 -10.66 1.03
N LYS A 168 -13.13 -11.02 1.59
CA LYS A 168 -12.85 -10.87 3.03
C LYS A 168 -12.84 -9.41 3.48
N VAL A 169 -12.27 -8.52 2.68
CA VAL A 169 -12.19 -7.08 3.00
C VAL A 169 -13.58 -6.46 3.03
N ALA A 170 -14.40 -6.66 2.00
CA ALA A 170 -15.71 -6.03 1.88
C ALA A 170 -16.81 -6.78 2.66
N GLY A 171 -16.59 -8.06 3.00
CA GLY A 171 -17.65 -8.92 3.53
C GLY A 171 -18.74 -9.14 2.49
N ILE A 172 -18.33 -9.43 1.26
CA ILE A 172 -19.20 -9.73 0.11
C ILE A 172 -18.90 -11.19 -0.31
N PRO A 173 -19.91 -12.05 -0.48
CA PRO A 173 -19.70 -13.44 -0.93
C PRO A 173 -19.03 -13.51 -2.31
N LEU A 174 -18.25 -14.56 -2.56
CA LEU A 174 -17.47 -14.69 -3.81
C LEU A 174 -18.38 -14.78 -5.05
N GLU A 175 -19.54 -15.40 -4.90
CA GLU A 175 -20.60 -15.51 -5.91
C GLU A 175 -21.20 -14.16 -6.32
N HIS A 176 -21.02 -13.11 -5.50
CA HIS A 176 -21.47 -11.76 -5.81
C HIS A 176 -20.40 -10.92 -6.54
N PHE A 177 -19.24 -11.50 -6.85
CA PHE A 177 -18.24 -10.84 -7.70
C PHE A 177 -18.54 -11.09 -9.17
N TYR A 178 -18.47 -10.02 -9.97
CA TYR A 178 -18.57 -10.13 -11.42
C TYR A 178 -17.41 -10.95 -12.00
N LYS A 179 -17.61 -11.49 -13.20
CA LYS A 179 -16.52 -12.07 -13.99
C LYS A 179 -15.54 -10.95 -14.34
N THR A 180 -14.25 -11.18 -14.10
CA THR A 180 -13.17 -10.24 -14.41
C THR A 180 -12.63 -10.52 -15.80
#